data_AF-A0A836WHR3-F1
#
_entry.id   AF-A0A836WHR3-F1
#
_cell.length_a   1.000
_cell.length_b   1.000
_cell.length_c   1.000
_cell.angle_alpha   90.00
_cell.angle_beta   90.00
_cell.angle_gamma   90.00
#
_symmetry.space_group_name_H-M   'P 1'
#
loop_
_entity.id
_entity.type
_entity.pdbx_description
1 polymer ?
#
loop_
_entity_poly.entity_id
_entity_poly.type
_entity_poly.pdbx_seq_one_letter_code
_entity_poly.pdbx_strand_id
1 'polypeptide(L)'
;MGCHFMTTQLISRDFHGATIRQRSSDGYLNATDMCQSTGKRLNDYRRLKTTKEFFNVLSGYAGIPADLIIQITKTGPNDKRGTWIEPHAAINLAQWCSPEFAAMVTKWIFELLTKGSVSLDPSLEIAPFAQAKAEELD
;
A
#
# COMPACT_ATOMS: atom_id res chain seq x y z
N MET A 1 18.73 -22.17 17.39
CA MET A 1 18.92 -20.87 16.72
C MET A 1 17.54 -20.26 16.52
N GLY A 2 17.22 -19.18 17.22
CA GLY A 2 15.90 -18.56 17.17
C GLY A 2 15.66 -17.94 15.80
N CYS A 3 14.64 -18.40 15.09
CA CYS A 3 14.14 -17.76 13.89
C CYS A 3 13.51 -16.43 14.32
N HIS A 4 14.19 -15.32 14.09
CA HIS A 4 13.63 -13.99 14.32
C HIS A 4 12.53 -13.80 13.28
N PHE A 5 11.28 -14.07 13.64
CA PHE A 5 10.14 -13.63 12.85
C PHE A 5 10.17 -12.10 12.87
N MET A 6 10.73 -11.49 11.83
CA MET A 6 10.56 -10.06 11.57
C MET A 6 9.07 -9.83 11.35
N THR A 7 8.36 -9.42 12.40
CA THR A 7 6.96 -9.03 12.29
C THR A 7 6.88 -7.91 11.26
N THR A 8 6.28 -8.18 10.09
CA THR A 8 6.02 -7.15 9.08
C THR A 8 5.21 -6.04 9.71
N GLN A 9 5.84 -4.89 9.98
CA GLN A 9 5.17 -3.69 10.46
C GLN A 9 4.63 -2.91 9.26
N LEU A 10 3.44 -2.34 9.44
CA LEU A 10 2.75 -1.55 8.43
C LEU A 10 2.83 -0.06 8.78
N ILE A 11 3.14 0.74 7.78
CA ILE A 11 3.04 2.19 7.78
C ILE A 11 1.66 2.55 7.22
N SER A 12 0.92 3.39 7.94
CA SER A 12 -0.33 3.96 7.47
C SER A 12 -0.05 5.24 6.68
N ARG A 13 -0.53 5.33 5.43
CA ARG A 13 -0.46 6.54 4.61
C ARG A 13 -1.87 7.07 4.37
N ASP A 14 -2.08 8.37 4.52
CA ASP A 14 -3.37 9.00 4.26
C ASP A 14 -3.45 9.54 2.82
N PHE A 15 -4.57 9.28 2.16
CA PHE A 15 -4.97 9.96 0.95
C PHE A 15 -6.44 10.35 1.02
N HIS A 16 -6.71 11.63 1.34
CA HIS A 16 -8.06 12.18 1.46
C HIS A 16 -8.94 11.41 2.47
N GLY A 17 -8.36 11.01 3.61
CA GLY A 17 -9.05 10.22 4.63
C GLY A 17 -9.07 8.71 4.36
N ALA A 18 -8.59 8.26 3.18
CA ALA A 18 -8.39 6.84 2.91
C ALA A 18 -7.02 6.38 3.41
N THR A 19 -7.01 5.27 4.15
CA THR A 19 -5.76 4.64 4.62
C THR A 19 -5.19 3.70 3.56
N ILE A 20 -3.94 3.94 3.16
CA ILE A 20 -3.13 3.08 2.29
C ILE A 20 -2.04 2.42 3.11
N ARG A 21 -2.07 1.10 3.20
CA ARG A 21 -1.04 0.33 3.93
C ARG A 21 0.24 0.20 3.10
N GLN A 22 1.37 0.49 3.73
CA GLN A 22 2.71 0.27 3.17
C GLN A 22 3.53 -0.64 4.10
N ARG A 23 4.20 -1.66 3.57
CA ARG A 23 5.12 -2.49 4.37
C ARG A 23 6.41 -1.71 4.63
N SER A 24 6.79 -1.61 5.91
CA SER A 24 8.05 -0.96 6.31
C SER A 24 9.30 -1.72 5.86
N SER A 25 9.21 -3.05 5.71
CA SER A 25 10.35 -3.93 5.42
C SER A 25 10.86 -3.84 3.98
N ASP A 26 9.97 -3.65 3.01
CA ASP A 26 10.28 -3.71 1.58
C ASP A 26 9.58 -2.60 0.76
N GLY A 27 8.83 -1.72 1.42
CA GLY A 27 8.16 -0.59 0.79
C GLY A 27 6.93 -0.93 -0.04
N TYR A 28 6.50 -2.20 -0.12
CA TYR A 28 5.32 -2.57 -0.90
C TYR A 28 4.08 -1.85 -0.40
N LEU A 29 3.23 -1.41 -1.32
CA LEU A 29 1.94 -0.80 -1.00
C LEU A 29 0.81 -1.79 -1.23
N ASN A 30 -0.27 -1.64 -0.47
CA ASN A 30 -1.47 -2.42 -0.68
C ASN A 30 -2.26 -1.87 -1.87
N ALA A 31 -2.16 -2.55 -3.02
CA ALA A 31 -2.85 -2.21 -4.25
C ALA A 31 -4.37 -2.26 -4.13
N THR A 32 -4.92 -3.05 -3.19
CA THR A 32 -6.36 -3.06 -2.91
C THR A 32 -6.77 -1.70 -2.32
N ASP A 33 -6.05 -1.22 -1.30
CA ASP A 33 -6.31 0.09 -0.68
C ASP A 33 -6.17 1.21 -1.71
N MET A 34 -5.09 1.17 -2.50
CA MET A 34 -4.84 2.14 -3.58
C MET A 34 -6.03 2.23 -4.53
N CYS A 35 -6.48 1.09 -5.06
CA CYS A 35 -7.60 1.04 -5.99
C CYS A 35 -8.92 1.50 -5.36
N GLN A 36 -9.20 1.10 -4.12
CA GLN A 36 -10.41 1.50 -3.39
C GLN A 36 -10.44 3.01 -3.16
N SER A 37 -9.33 3.60 -2.73
CA SER A 37 -9.22 5.04 -2.48
C SER A 37 -9.45 5.91 -3.72
N THR A 38 -9.19 5.38 -4.92
CA THR A 38 -9.32 6.11 -6.19
C THR A 38 -10.52 5.65 -7.03
N GLY A 39 -11.40 4.79 -6.49
CA GLY A 39 -12.56 4.27 -7.23
C GLY A 39 -12.19 3.40 -8.45
N LYS A 40 -11.03 2.76 -8.44
CA LYS A 40 -10.52 1.91 -9.52
C LYS A 40 -10.59 0.42 -9.14
N ARG A 41 -10.44 -0.46 -10.14
CA ARG A 41 -10.34 -1.91 -9.93
C ARG A 41 -8.98 -2.42 -10.37
N LEU A 42 -8.28 -3.11 -9.48
CA LEU A 42 -6.95 -3.66 -9.78
C LEU A 42 -6.95 -4.60 -11.00
N ASN A 43 -8.03 -5.37 -11.19
CA ASN A 43 -8.17 -6.25 -12.35
C ASN A 43 -8.21 -5.47 -13.68
N ASP A 44 -8.75 -4.25 -13.67
CA ASP A 44 -8.81 -3.40 -14.87
C ASP A 44 -7.42 -2.89 -15.24
N TYR A 45 -6.60 -2.55 -14.24
CA TYR A 45 -5.19 -2.18 -14.44
C TYR A 45 -4.36 -3.38 -14.95
N ARG A 46 -4.50 -4.55 -14.32
CA ARG A 46 -3.72 -5.76 -14.66
C ARG A 46 -4.01 -6.31 -16.06
N ARG A 47 -5.20 -6.05 -16.62
CA ARG A 47 -5.54 -6.51 -17.98
C ARG A 47 -4.95 -5.63 -19.09
N LEU A 48 -4.54 -4.39 -18.79
CA LEU A 48 -3.99 -3.48 -19.80
C LEU A 48 -2.71 -4.06 -20.40
N LYS A 49 -2.57 -3.92 -21.72
CA LYS A 49 -1.36 -4.33 -22.45
C LYS A 49 -0.13 -3.59 -21.92
N THR A 50 -0.25 -2.28 -21.73
CA THR A 50 0.82 -1.41 -21.20
C THR A 50 1.29 -1.86 -19.82
N THR A 51 0.39 -2.26 -18.93
CA THR A 51 0.74 -2.78 -17.60
C THR A 51 1.53 -4.09 -17.69
N LYS A 52 1.10 -5.01 -18.58
CA LYS A 52 1.80 -6.29 -18.78
C LYS A 52 3.20 -6.07 -19.35
N GLU A 53 3.34 -5.17 -20.31
CA GLU A 53 4.63 -4.80 -20.90
C GLU A 53 5.53 -4.14 -19.85
N PHE A 54 4.99 -3.22 -19.05
CA PHE A 54 5.71 -2.58 -17.96
C PHE A 54 6.21 -3.61 -16.93
N PHE A 55 5.39 -4.57 -16.49
CA PHE A 55 5.81 -5.63 -15.56
C PHE A 55 6.88 -6.54 -16.16
N ASN A 56 6.80 -6.85 -17.45
CA ASN A 56 7.83 -7.64 -18.12
C ASN A 56 9.20 -6.92 -18.10
N VAL A 57 9.21 -5.63 -18.43
CA VAL A 57 10.43 -4.80 -18.38
C VAL A 57 10.93 -4.66 -16.94
N LEU A 58 10.03 -4.36 -15.99
CA LEU A 58 10.38 -4.20 -14.59
C LEU A 58 10.99 -5.48 -14.00
N SER A 59 10.43 -6.65 -14.32
CA SER A 59 10.96 -7.92 -13.85
C SER A 59 12.41 -8.14 -14.31
N GLY A 60 12.72 -7.83 -15.59
CA GLY A 60 14.07 -7.90 -16.12
C GLY A 60 15.02 -6.87 -15.51
N TYR A 61 14.58 -5.62 -15.36
CA TYR A 61 15.41 -4.53 -14.84
C TYR A 61 15.70 -4.64 -13.34
N ALA A 62 14.67 -4.91 -12.54
CA ALA A 62 14.80 -5.00 -11.09
C ALA A 62 15.38 -6.36 -10.63
N GLY A 63 15.46 -7.34 -11.55
CA GLY A 63 15.84 -8.72 -11.20
C GLY A 63 14.82 -9.41 -10.29
N ILE A 64 13.59 -8.89 -10.22
CA ILE A 64 12.52 -9.41 -9.39
C ILE A 64 11.62 -10.30 -10.27
N PRO A 65 11.37 -11.57 -9.89
CA PRO A 65 10.39 -12.41 -10.57
C PRO A 65 9.02 -11.71 -10.72
N ALA A 66 8.36 -11.89 -11.88
CA ALA A 66 7.11 -11.20 -12.18
C ALA A 66 5.98 -11.50 -11.16
N ASP A 67 6.01 -12.66 -10.52
CA ASP A 67 5.11 -13.07 -9.44
C ASP A 67 5.38 -12.35 -8.11
N LEU A 68 6.58 -11.81 -7.91
CA LEU A 68 6.89 -10.99 -6.74
C LEU A 68 6.48 -9.53 -6.93
N ILE A 69 6.30 -9.04 -8.17
CA ILE A 69 5.79 -7.68 -8.43
C ILE A 69 4.41 -7.47 -7.78
N ILE A 70 3.56 -8.51 -7.80
CA ILE A 70 2.25 -8.53 -7.14
C ILE A 70 2.11 -9.76 -6.25
N GLN A 71 2.05 -9.54 -4.94
CA GLN A 71 1.87 -10.60 -3.94
C GLN A 71 0.44 -10.59 -3.42
N ILE A 72 -0.24 -11.74 -3.45
CA ILE A 72 -1.62 -11.85 -2.96
C ILE A 72 -1.62 -12.57 -1.61
N THR A 73 -1.99 -11.87 -0.54
CA THR A 73 -2.11 -12.42 0.82
C THR A 73 -3.58 -12.61 1.17
N LYS A 74 -4.03 -13.87 1.26
CA LYS A 74 -5.43 -14.23 1.56
C LYS A 74 -5.67 -14.69 3.01
N THR A 75 -4.64 -15.19 3.67
CA THR A 75 -4.70 -15.78 5.02
C THR A 75 -3.89 -14.95 6.01
N GLY A 76 -4.08 -15.20 7.31
CA GLY A 76 -3.39 -14.46 8.38
C GLY A 76 -4.19 -13.25 8.91
N PRO A 77 -3.54 -12.34 9.67
CA PRO A 77 -4.17 -11.13 10.23
C PRO A 77 -4.83 -10.26 9.15
N ASN A 78 -6.01 -9.68 9.45
CA ASN A 78 -6.82 -8.95 8.46
C ASN A 78 -6.09 -7.73 7.87
N ASP A 79 -5.33 -7.02 8.69
CA ASP A 79 -4.50 -5.87 8.33
C ASP A 79 -3.36 -6.23 7.36
N LYS A 80 -2.97 -7.51 7.29
CA LYS A 80 -1.92 -8.00 6.37
C LYS A 80 -2.48 -8.63 5.09
N ARG A 81 -3.80 -8.82 5.01
CA ARG A 81 -4.45 -9.33 3.81
C ARG A 81 -4.59 -8.25 2.75
N GLY A 82 -4.57 -8.67 1.49
CA GLY A 82 -4.73 -7.81 0.34
C GLY A 82 -3.81 -8.19 -0.80
N THR A 83 -3.77 -7.33 -1.81
CA THR A 83 -2.81 -7.44 -2.90
C THR A 83 -1.71 -6.41 -2.67
N TRP A 84 -0.48 -6.86 -2.52
CA TRP A 84 0.69 -6.04 -2.29
C TRP A 84 1.44 -5.84 -3.61
N ILE A 85 1.84 -4.61 -3.90
CA ILE A 85 2.54 -4.25 -5.14
C ILE A 85 3.89 -3.61 -4.82
N GLU A 86 4.91 -4.04 -5.56
CA GLU A 86 6.29 -3.55 -5.45
C GLU A 86 6.38 -2.02 -5.70
N PRO A 87 7.29 -1.27 -5.04
CA PRO A 87 7.36 0.20 -5.15
C PRO A 87 7.33 0.81 -6.56
N HIS A 88 8.13 0.33 -7.51
CA HIS A 88 8.13 0.86 -8.88
C HIS A 88 6.77 0.60 -9.56
N ALA A 89 6.23 -0.60 -9.35
CA ALA A 89 4.90 -0.95 -9.85
C ALA A 89 3.77 -0.19 -9.14
N ALA A 90 3.93 0.16 -7.86
CA ALA A 90 2.99 1.00 -7.13
C ALA A 90 2.92 2.40 -7.73
N ILE A 91 4.05 3.00 -8.08
CA ILE A 91 4.10 4.31 -8.78
C ILE A 91 3.38 4.23 -10.13
N ASN A 92 3.58 3.15 -10.88
CA ASN A 92 2.89 2.95 -12.17
C ASN A 92 1.37 2.77 -12.00
N LEU A 93 0.94 1.97 -11.02
CA LEU A 93 -0.48 1.84 -10.65
C LEU A 93 -1.07 3.19 -10.25
N ALA A 94 -0.35 3.97 -9.44
CA ALA A 94 -0.80 5.28 -8.97
C ALA A 94 -0.97 6.28 -10.13
N GLN A 95 -0.05 6.29 -11.11
CA GLN A 95 -0.20 7.07 -12.34
C GLN A 95 -1.47 6.73 -13.12
N TRP A 96 -1.82 5.45 -13.19
CA TRP A 96 -3.06 5.02 -13.83
C TRP A 96 -4.31 5.41 -13.02
N CYS A 97 -4.20 5.46 -11.68
CA CYS A 97 -5.30 5.89 -10.82
C CYS A 97 -5.60 7.38 -10.99
N SER A 98 -4.63 8.27 -10.73
CA SER A 98 -4.72 9.71 -10.98
C SER A 98 -3.35 10.39 -10.86
N PRO A 99 -3.13 11.56 -11.50
CA PRO A 99 -1.86 12.31 -11.37
C PRO A 99 -1.55 12.74 -9.93
N GLU A 100 -2.56 13.18 -9.18
CA GLU A 100 -2.42 13.59 -7.77
C GLU A 100 -1.98 12.42 -6.89
N PHE A 101 -2.65 11.27 -7.04
CA PHE A 101 -2.31 10.08 -6.28
C PHE A 101 -0.91 9.57 -6.63
N ALA A 102 -0.51 9.66 -7.90
CA ALA A 102 0.83 9.34 -8.35
C ALA A 102 1.92 10.18 -7.66
N ALA A 103 1.70 11.49 -7.52
CA ALA A 103 2.63 12.38 -6.82
C ALA A 103 2.79 11.99 -5.34
N MET A 104 1.68 11.67 -4.67
CA MET A 104 1.68 11.25 -3.27
C MET A 104 2.38 9.91 -3.04
N VAL A 105 2.04 8.89 -3.83
CA VAL A 105 2.68 7.57 -3.74
C VAL A 105 4.18 7.65 -4.02
N THR A 106 4.56 8.45 -5.02
CA THR A 106 5.97 8.72 -5.34
C THR A 106 6.69 9.35 -4.14
N LYS A 107 6.10 10.38 -3.52
CA LYS A 107 6.64 11.01 -2.31
C LYS A 107 6.85 10.00 -1.18
N TRP A 108 5.87 9.15 -0.87
CA TRP A 108 5.98 8.17 0.22
C TRP A 108 7.10 7.15 0.00
N ILE A 109 7.28 6.71 -1.25
CA ILE A 109 8.35 5.77 -1.60
C ILE A 109 9.72 6.44 -1.43
N PHE A 110 9.91 7.66 -1.93
CA PHE A 110 11.16 8.39 -1.74
C PHE A 110 11.44 8.72 -0.28
N GLU A 111 10.43 9.07 0.51
CA GLU A 111 10.57 9.28 1.95
C GLU A 111 11.08 8.02 2.65
N LEU A 112 10.51 6.86 2.35
CA LEU A 112 10.93 5.60 2.97
C LEU A 112 12.37 5.25 2.58
N LEU A 113 12.73 5.42 1.30
CA LEU A 113 14.08 5.15 0.80
C LEU A 113 15.15 6.08 1.39
N THR A 114 14.80 7.34 1.66
CA THR A 114 15.76 8.36 2.11
C THR A 114 15.88 8.47 3.62
N LYS A 115 14.78 8.27 4.36
CA LYS A 115 14.75 8.49 5.81
C LYS A 115 14.87 7.21 6.63
N GLY A 116 14.68 6.02 6.02
CA GLY A 116 14.76 4.72 6.69
C GLY A 116 13.77 4.52 7.86
N SER A 117 12.90 5.50 8.11
CA SER A 117 11.92 5.57 9.17
C SER A 117 10.78 6.48 8.73
N VAL A 118 9.54 6.11 9.06
CA VAL A 118 8.37 6.95 8.83
C VAL A 118 7.81 7.34 10.18
N SER A 119 7.69 8.64 10.42
CA SER A 119 6.94 9.17 11.57
C SER A 119 5.46 9.05 11.28
N LEU A 120 4.72 8.36 12.17
CA LEU A 120 3.27 8.47 12.21
C LEU A 120 2.93 9.92 12.59
N ASP A 121 1.99 10.54 11.88
CA ASP A 121 1.46 11.84 12.30
C ASP A 121 0.62 11.62 13.58
N PRO A 122 1.01 12.20 14.74
CA PRO A 122 0.25 12.06 15.98
C PRO A 122 -1.16 12.66 15.90
N SER A 123 -1.46 13.47 14.88
CA SER A 123 -2.77 14.12 14.73
C SER A 123 -3.86 13.21 14.14
N LEU A 124 -3.53 11.96 13.78
CA LEU A 124 -4.50 10.91 13.45
C LEU A 124 -4.67 9.96 14.65
N GLU A 125 -5.04 10.50 15.81
CA GLU A 125 -5.67 9.67 16.85
C GLU A 125 -7.03 9.21 16.31
N ILE A 126 -7.15 7.88 16.17
CA ILE A 126 -8.40 7.20 15.89
C ILE A 126 -9.40 7.62 16.98
N ALA A 127 -10.37 8.47 16.64
CA ALA A 127 -11.56 8.62 17.46
C ALA A 127 -12.15 7.20 17.64
N PRO A 128 -12.18 6.65 18.87
CA PRO A 128 -12.68 5.30 19.07
C PRO A 128 -14.15 5.28 18.64
N PHE A 129 -14.50 4.42 17.70
CA PHE A 129 -15.88 4.09 17.32
C PHE A 129 -16.63 3.35 18.46
N ALA A 130 -16.27 3.58 19.72
CA ALA A 130 -16.72 2.87 20.90
C ALA A 130 -17.29 3.80 21.99
N GLN A 131 -17.76 4.99 21.63
CA GLN A 131 -18.55 5.85 22.51
C GLN A 131 -19.76 6.45 21.79
N ALA A 132 -20.51 5.58 21.12
CA ALA A 132 -21.92 5.85 20.79
C ALA A 132 -22.81 4.96 21.69
N LYS A 133 -22.67 5.10 23.02
CA LYS A 133 -23.62 4.51 23.99
C LYS A 133 -23.43 5.06 25.42
N ALA A 134 -23.50 6.37 25.63
CA ALA A 134 -23.53 6.92 27.00
C ALA A 134 -24.19 8.31 27.15
N GLU A 135 -24.92 8.83 26.15
CA GLU A 135 -25.60 10.15 26.24
C GLU A 135 -27.08 10.11 25.84
N GLU A 136 -27.73 8.95 25.92
CA GLU A 136 -29.19 8.87 26.06
C GLU A 136 -29.48 8.37 27.47
N LEU A 137 -29.37 9.27 28.45
CA LEU A 137 -30.01 9.25 29.77
C LEU A 137 -29.66 10.59 30.43
N ASP A 138 -30.27 11.64 29.91
CA ASP A 138 -30.69 12.85 30.64
C ASP A 138 -32.05 13.29 30.07
#